data_AF-A0A8C9TTD0-F1
#
_entry.id   AF-A0A8C9TTD0-F1
#
_cell.length_a   1.000
_cell.length_b   1.000
_cell.length_c   1.000
_cell.angle_alpha   90.00
_cell.angle_beta   90.00
_cell.angle_gamma   90.00
#
_symmetry.space_group_name_H-M   'P 1'
#
loop_
_entity.id
_entity.type
_entity.pdbx_description
1 polymer ?
#
loop_
_entity_poly.entity_id
_entity_poly.type
_entity_poly.pdbx_seq_one_letter_code
_entity_poly.pdbx_strand_id
1 'polypeptide(L)'
;MRTLSQECLRGIALLLMSQTVVSMVILNSTYLEAMLEKYMEDDGEWWASRPRGKRAITESDMQLILDLHNKLRGQVYPQASNMEYMVWDTELERTAEAWAETCLWEHGPESLLPHIGQNLGAHWGRYRPPTFHVQAWYDEVRDYSYPYPQECNPYCPFRCSGPVCTHYTQLVWATSSRIGCAINLCYNMNVWGQIWPKAIYLVCNYSPKGNWWGHSPYKHGKPCSACPPSYGGGCRDNLCYKETGTGARPSPNEREESNYVEPEVPRTQGPWPRAYSPTASPSENLDRNDVTSTQQMSQLVTCDTKLRDKCKGTTCNRYECPAGCLYSTGKVIGSAYYEMKSSICRAAVHAGVIQNDSGGYIDVMPVDRRRQYFASYQNGIFSERLQNPPGGKAFRAFAVV
;
A
#
# COMPACT_ATOMS: atom_id res chain seq x y z
N MET A 1 7.31 -33.22 63.66
CA MET A 1 6.26 -33.57 62.68
C MET A 1 5.19 -32.48 62.68
N ARG A 2 5.18 -31.60 61.67
CA ARG A 2 3.97 -30.89 61.21
C ARG A 2 4.17 -30.68 59.71
N THR A 3 3.37 -31.44 58.98
CA THR A 3 3.31 -31.54 57.52
C THR A 3 2.93 -30.21 56.91
N LEU A 4 3.79 -29.65 56.05
CA LEU A 4 3.36 -28.60 55.12
C LEU A 4 2.24 -29.18 54.25
N SER A 5 1.06 -28.60 54.38
CA SER A 5 -0.13 -29.00 53.64
C SER A 5 0.11 -28.90 52.14
N GLN A 6 -0.27 -29.96 51.44
CA GLN A 6 -0.19 -30.15 49.99
C GLN A 6 -0.94 -29.04 49.19
N GLU A 7 -1.80 -28.28 49.86
CA GLU A 7 -2.50 -27.10 49.35
C GLU A 7 -1.54 -25.91 49.11
N CYS A 8 -0.50 -25.74 49.95
CA CYS A 8 0.45 -24.63 49.84
C CYS A 8 1.39 -24.79 48.63
N LEU A 9 1.75 -26.03 48.29
CA LEU A 9 2.54 -26.36 47.10
C LEU A 9 1.75 -26.15 45.79
N ARG A 10 0.43 -26.37 45.80
CA ARG A 10 -0.44 -26.10 44.63
C ARG A 10 -0.61 -24.61 44.35
N GLY A 11 -0.68 -23.78 45.40
CA GLY A 11 -0.74 -22.32 45.27
C GLY A 11 0.53 -21.70 44.67
N ILE A 12 1.71 -22.22 45.06
CA ILE A 12 3.00 -21.76 44.52
C ILE A 12 3.20 -22.24 43.08
N ALA A 13 2.74 -23.45 42.73
CA ALA A 13 2.79 -23.94 41.36
C ALA A 13 1.90 -23.13 40.40
N LEU A 14 0.72 -22.67 40.83
CA LEU A 14 -0.16 -21.82 40.01
C LEU A 14 0.39 -20.39 39.80
N LEU A 15 1.13 -19.85 40.78
CA LEU A 15 1.83 -18.56 40.65
C LEU A 15 3.08 -18.65 39.77
N LEU A 16 3.77 -19.80 39.74
CA LEU A 16 4.89 -20.03 38.83
C LEU A 16 4.40 -20.32 37.39
N MET A 17 3.24 -20.96 37.22
CA MET A 17 2.66 -21.20 35.89
C MET A 17 2.01 -19.95 35.27
N SER A 18 1.63 -18.94 36.06
CA SER A 18 1.16 -17.65 35.52
C SER A 18 2.31 -16.71 35.13
N GLN A 19 3.52 -16.90 35.67
CA GLN A 19 4.72 -16.19 35.22
C GLN A 19 5.36 -16.81 33.98
N THR A 20 5.13 -18.10 33.68
CA THR A 20 5.70 -18.75 32.50
C THR A 20 4.89 -18.59 31.21
N VAL A 21 3.67 -18.01 31.26
CA VAL A 21 2.88 -17.70 30.04
C VAL A 21 3.21 -16.31 29.46
N VAL A 22 3.98 -15.49 30.17
CA VAL A 22 4.42 -14.17 29.67
C VAL A 22 5.78 -14.22 28.94
N SER A 23 6.44 -15.38 28.88
CA SER A 23 7.79 -15.50 28.29
C SER A 23 7.87 -16.11 26.89
N MET A 24 6.76 -16.25 26.15
CA MET A 24 6.77 -16.73 24.75
C MET A 24 6.37 -15.68 23.71
N VAL A 25 6.57 -14.38 23.99
CA VAL A 25 6.48 -13.32 22.96
C VAL A 25 7.74 -12.46 22.98
N ILE A 26 8.93 -13.05 23.01
CA ILE A 26 10.18 -12.31 22.82
C ILE A 26 11.17 -13.18 22.05
N LEU A 27 10.92 -13.41 20.76
CA LEU A 27 11.94 -13.98 19.85
C LEU A 27 12.32 -13.04 18.70
N ASN A 28 11.88 -11.77 18.73
CA ASN A 28 12.18 -10.83 17.65
C ASN A 28 12.55 -9.40 18.10
N SER A 29 12.74 -9.19 19.40
CA SER A 29 13.13 -7.91 20.01
C SER A 29 14.61 -7.61 19.78
N THR A 30 15.50 -8.61 19.77
CA THR A 30 16.95 -8.43 19.62
C THR A 30 17.36 -7.79 18.30
N TYR A 31 16.65 -8.07 17.20
CA TYR A 31 16.92 -7.44 15.91
C TYR A 31 16.37 -6.00 15.83
N LEU A 32 15.23 -5.73 16.47
CA LEU A 32 14.68 -4.37 16.55
C LEU A 32 15.56 -3.49 17.42
N GLU A 33 16.00 -4.01 18.57
CA GLU A 33 16.98 -3.33 19.42
C GLU A 33 18.32 -3.18 18.72
N ALA A 34 18.82 -4.19 17.99
CA ALA A 34 20.04 -4.04 17.19
C ALA A 34 19.94 -2.99 16.07
N MET A 35 18.75 -2.84 15.45
CA MET A 35 18.49 -1.75 14.49
C MET A 35 18.44 -0.37 15.18
N LEU A 36 17.97 -0.30 16.43
CA LEU A 36 17.86 0.92 17.23
C LEU A 36 19.19 1.30 17.91
N GLU A 37 20.02 0.32 18.27
CA GLU A 37 21.27 0.44 19.04
C GLU A 37 22.46 0.83 18.15
N LYS A 38 22.43 0.50 16.85
CA LYS A 38 23.46 0.88 15.87
C LYS A 38 23.70 2.40 15.75
N TYR A 39 22.89 3.23 16.41
CA TYR A 39 22.92 4.70 16.34
C TYR A 39 23.26 5.40 17.67
N MET A 40 23.70 4.67 18.70
CA MET A 40 24.02 5.28 19.99
C MET A 40 25.43 5.89 20.08
N GLU A 41 26.23 5.92 19.01
CA GLU A 41 27.62 6.42 19.02
C GLU A 41 28.00 7.35 17.86
N ASP A 42 27.11 8.26 17.42
CA ASP A 42 27.54 9.34 16.51
C ASP A 42 26.97 10.70 16.93
N ASP A 43 27.77 11.41 17.70
CA ASP A 43 27.59 12.79 18.19
C ASP A 43 27.93 13.86 17.11
N GLY A 44 27.85 13.48 15.82
CA GLY A 44 28.10 14.34 14.68
C GLY A 44 26.91 15.21 14.25
N GLU A 45 27.21 16.46 13.90
CA GLU A 45 26.30 17.51 13.38
C GLU A 45 25.60 17.13 12.05
N TRP A 46 24.71 16.13 12.05
CA TRP A 46 23.97 15.68 10.86
C TRP A 46 22.99 16.74 10.27
N TRP A 47 22.78 17.83 11.02
CA TRP A 47 21.76 18.86 10.84
C TRP A 47 22.31 20.21 10.34
N ALA A 48 23.60 20.32 10.02
CA ALA A 48 24.15 21.53 9.40
C ALA A 48 23.42 21.83 8.07
N SER A 49 23.01 23.10 7.90
CA SER A 49 22.24 23.64 6.78
C SER A 49 22.64 23.02 5.43
N ARG A 50 21.75 22.22 4.84
CA ARG A 50 22.07 21.45 3.65
C ARG A 50 22.12 22.36 2.41
N PRO A 51 23.18 22.28 1.58
CA PRO A 51 23.17 22.87 0.26
C PRO A 51 22.08 22.19 -0.62
N ARG A 52 21.48 22.96 -1.53
CA ARG A 52 20.50 22.46 -2.52
C ARG A 52 21.06 21.20 -3.21
N GLY A 53 20.37 20.07 -3.07
CA GLY A 53 20.70 18.82 -3.76
C GLY A 53 21.01 17.61 -2.86
N LYS A 54 21.09 17.75 -1.53
CA LYS A 54 21.10 16.61 -0.60
C LYS A 54 19.66 16.18 -0.26
N ARG A 55 19.41 14.86 -0.13
CA ARG A 55 18.11 14.28 0.25
C ARG A 55 17.60 14.86 1.57
N ALA A 56 16.28 14.87 1.80
CA ALA A 56 15.67 15.34 3.06
C ALA A 56 16.02 14.43 4.25
N ILE A 57 16.16 13.14 3.97
CA ILE A 57 16.46 12.07 4.92
C ILE A 57 17.75 11.36 4.49
N THR A 58 18.52 10.81 5.44
CA THR A 58 19.71 10.02 5.06
C THR A 58 19.27 8.71 4.40
N GLU A 59 20.12 8.14 3.53
CA GLU A 59 19.82 6.84 2.91
C GLU A 59 19.70 5.73 3.96
N SER A 60 20.45 5.84 5.05
CA SER A 60 20.37 4.89 6.15
C SER A 60 19.04 4.99 6.90
N ASP A 61 18.59 6.19 7.23
CA ASP A 61 17.30 6.42 7.88
C ASP A 61 16.13 6.03 6.98
N MET A 62 16.22 6.31 5.68
CA MET A 62 15.26 5.85 4.68
C MET A 62 15.08 4.33 4.75
N GLN A 63 16.18 3.59 4.71
CA GLN A 63 16.15 2.13 4.74
C GLN A 63 15.57 1.62 6.06
N LEU A 64 15.96 2.21 7.19
CA LEU A 64 15.42 1.85 8.51
C LEU A 64 13.91 2.06 8.62
N ILE A 65 13.41 3.20 8.13
CA ILE A 65 11.96 3.47 8.11
C ILE A 65 11.27 2.41 7.27
N LEU A 66 11.75 2.13 6.06
CA LEU A 66 11.14 1.17 5.15
C LEU A 66 11.14 -0.25 5.73
N ASP A 67 12.28 -0.68 6.28
CA ASP A 67 12.44 -2.01 6.87
C ASP A 67 11.54 -2.18 8.09
N LEU A 68 11.45 -1.15 8.95
CA LEU A 68 10.58 -1.18 10.11
C LEU A 68 9.09 -1.23 9.72
N HIS A 69 8.67 -0.44 8.72
CA HIS A 69 7.30 -0.52 8.20
C HIS A 69 6.97 -1.93 7.72
N ASN A 70 7.81 -2.53 6.88
CA ASN A 70 7.58 -3.87 6.35
C ASN A 70 7.62 -4.95 7.45
N LYS A 71 8.57 -4.87 8.39
CA LYS A 71 8.62 -5.78 9.54
C LYS A 71 7.33 -5.74 10.34
N LEU A 72 6.83 -4.55 10.69
CA LEU A 72 5.61 -4.37 11.47
C LEU A 72 4.36 -4.83 10.70
N ARG A 73 4.27 -4.52 9.41
CA ARG A 73 3.19 -4.98 8.51
C ARG A 73 3.10 -6.50 8.43
N GLY A 74 4.24 -7.20 8.43
CA GLY A 74 4.30 -8.66 8.42
C GLY A 74 3.96 -9.33 9.76
N GLN A 75 3.82 -8.55 10.84
CA GLN A 75 3.64 -9.03 12.21
C GLN A 75 2.28 -8.65 12.83
N VAL A 76 1.38 -8.08 12.04
CA VAL A 76 0.05 -7.65 12.52
C VAL A 76 -0.78 -8.82 13.05
N TYR A 77 -1.62 -8.51 14.03
CA TYR A 77 -2.67 -9.39 14.51
C TYR A 77 -4.03 -8.67 14.48
N PRO A 78 -5.10 -9.30 13.96
CA PRO A 78 -5.11 -10.62 13.33
C PRO A 78 -4.32 -10.67 12.01
N GLN A 79 -3.98 -11.86 11.52
CA GLN A 79 -3.11 -11.99 10.34
C GLN A 79 -3.77 -11.43 9.08
N ALA A 80 -2.96 -10.76 8.26
CA ALA A 80 -3.37 -10.16 7.00
C ALA A 80 -3.11 -11.10 5.82
N SER A 81 -4.13 -11.36 5.01
CA SER A 81 -4.02 -12.22 3.82
C SER A 81 -3.53 -11.50 2.56
N ASN A 82 -3.56 -10.17 2.54
CA ASN A 82 -3.31 -9.34 1.35
C ASN A 82 -2.33 -8.20 1.60
N MET A 83 -1.46 -8.31 2.61
CA MET A 83 -0.55 -7.22 3.00
C MET A 83 0.54 -7.01 1.94
N GLU A 84 0.52 -5.86 1.25
CA GLU A 84 1.50 -5.54 0.20
C GLU A 84 2.85 -5.15 0.80
N TYR A 85 3.95 -5.58 0.17
CA TYR A 85 5.28 -5.08 0.52
C TYR A 85 5.41 -3.59 0.14
N MET A 86 5.82 -2.75 1.09
CA MET A 86 6.08 -1.34 0.83
C MET A 86 7.45 -1.13 0.19
N VAL A 87 7.49 -0.25 -0.81
CA VAL A 87 8.73 0.27 -1.42
C VAL A 87 8.86 1.77 -1.18
N TRP A 88 10.10 2.27 -1.21
CA TRP A 88 10.33 3.71 -1.10
C TRP A 88 9.97 4.43 -2.41
N ASP A 89 9.29 5.57 -2.31
CA ASP A 89 8.92 6.43 -3.44
C ASP A 89 9.49 7.84 -3.27
N THR A 90 10.41 8.19 -4.18
CA THR A 90 11.12 9.48 -4.16
C THR A 90 10.21 10.68 -4.43
N GLU A 91 9.05 10.51 -5.08
CA GLU A 91 8.09 11.60 -5.28
C GLU A 91 7.30 11.88 -4.00
N LEU A 92 6.96 10.82 -3.25
CA LEU A 92 6.39 10.96 -1.91
C LEU A 92 7.39 11.60 -0.92
N GLU A 93 8.68 11.21 -0.98
CA GLU A 93 9.76 11.85 -0.19
C GLU A 93 9.83 13.36 -0.48
N ARG A 94 9.86 13.76 -1.76
CA ARG A 94 9.94 15.18 -2.14
C ARG A 94 8.73 15.99 -1.66
N THR A 95 7.54 15.42 -1.72
CA THR A 95 6.33 16.11 -1.24
C THR A 95 6.27 16.16 0.29
N ALA A 96 6.79 15.14 0.98
CA ALA A 96 6.96 15.16 2.43
C ALA A 96 7.99 16.22 2.86
N GLU A 97 9.09 16.36 2.12
CA GLU A 97 10.14 17.36 2.36
C GLU A 97 9.57 18.78 2.27
N ALA A 98 8.88 19.10 1.18
CA ALA A 98 8.25 20.40 0.98
C ALA A 98 7.25 20.75 2.10
N TRP A 99 6.58 19.74 2.69
CA TRP A 99 5.68 19.96 3.81
C TRP A 99 6.44 20.11 5.15
N ALA A 100 7.44 19.28 5.40
CA ALA A 100 8.26 19.33 6.61
C ALA A 100 8.99 20.67 6.76
N GLU A 101 9.41 21.28 5.64
CA GLU A 101 10.04 22.61 5.59
C GLU A 101 9.13 23.74 6.10
N THR A 102 7.80 23.56 6.07
CA THR A 102 6.86 24.58 6.56
C THR A 102 6.89 24.73 8.08
N CYS A 103 7.35 23.71 8.81
CA CYS A 103 7.33 23.67 10.27
C CYS A 103 5.93 23.93 10.88
N LEU A 104 4.88 23.56 10.15
CA LEU A 104 3.50 23.60 10.60
C LEU A 104 3.09 22.21 11.11
N TRP A 105 2.68 22.13 12.37
CA TRP A 105 2.16 20.89 12.98
C TRP A 105 0.73 20.62 12.55
N GLU A 106 0.54 20.38 11.27
CA GLU A 106 -0.75 20.11 10.63
C GLU A 106 -0.55 19.18 9.44
N HIS A 107 -1.61 18.49 9.03
CA HIS A 107 -1.59 17.71 7.79
C HIS A 107 -1.58 18.61 6.56
N GLY A 108 -0.85 18.22 5.51
CA GLY A 108 -0.91 18.91 4.24
C GLY A 108 0.12 18.49 3.19
N PRO A 109 0.20 19.23 2.07
CA PRO A 109 -0.72 20.31 1.70
C PRO A 109 -2.12 19.78 1.41
N GLU A 110 -3.15 20.60 1.67
CA GLU A 110 -4.56 20.24 1.50
C GLU A 110 -4.88 19.68 0.09
N SER A 111 -4.18 20.14 -0.94
CA SER A 111 -4.35 19.67 -2.31
C SER A 111 -3.94 18.21 -2.54
N LEU A 112 -3.08 17.66 -1.68
CA LEU A 112 -2.53 16.31 -1.76
C LEU A 112 -3.19 15.34 -0.77
N LEU A 113 -3.64 15.80 0.40
CA LEU A 113 -4.30 14.96 1.41
C LEU A 113 -5.49 14.10 0.92
N PRO A 114 -6.25 14.54 -0.10
CA PRO A 114 -7.21 13.67 -0.75
C PRO A 114 -6.51 12.42 -1.30
N HIS A 115 -5.37 12.56 -1.97
CA HIS A 115 -4.74 11.52 -2.77
C HIS A 115 -3.69 10.68 -2.04
N ILE A 116 -3.17 11.13 -0.90
CA ILE A 116 -2.14 10.41 -0.16
C ILE A 116 -2.55 10.18 1.30
N GLY A 117 -1.99 9.13 1.89
CA GLY A 117 -1.92 8.99 3.33
C GLY A 117 -0.82 9.88 3.88
N GLN A 118 -0.93 10.32 5.14
CA GLN A 118 0.14 11.06 5.79
C GLN A 118 0.14 10.78 7.29
N ASN A 119 1.30 10.39 7.82
CA ASN A 119 1.57 10.35 9.25
C ASN A 119 2.59 11.42 9.60
N LEU A 120 2.37 12.06 10.75
CA LEU A 120 3.21 13.12 11.28
C LEU A 120 3.80 12.68 12.61
N GLY A 121 5.06 13.03 12.86
CA GLY A 121 5.75 12.76 14.11
C GLY A 121 6.64 13.93 14.46
N ALA A 122 6.60 14.38 15.71
CA ALA A 122 7.48 15.44 16.18
C ALA A 122 8.06 15.09 17.54
N HIS A 123 9.32 15.45 17.77
CA HIS A 123 9.92 15.44 19.09
C HIS A 123 10.87 16.63 19.25
N TRP A 124 11.23 16.96 20.48
CA TRP A 124 12.23 17.97 20.80
C TRP A 124 13.05 17.53 22.00
N GLY A 125 14.22 18.15 22.19
CA GLY A 125 15.14 17.78 23.26
C GLY A 125 16.08 16.64 22.85
N ARG A 126 15.98 15.48 23.51
CA ARG A 126 16.90 14.36 23.26
C ARG A 126 16.74 13.83 21.84
N TYR A 127 17.86 13.48 21.22
CA TYR A 127 17.87 12.82 19.91
C TYR A 127 17.04 11.52 19.96
N ARG A 128 16.21 11.32 18.93
CA ARG A 128 15.52 10.06 18.66
C ARG A 128 15.70 9.72 17.19
N PRO A 129 16.02 8.46 16.84
CA PRO A 129 16.07 8.04 15.46
C PRO A 129 14.66 8.09 14.84
N PRO A 130 14.52 8.17 13.50
CA PRO A 130 13.21 8.28 12.86
C PRO A 130 12.30 7.07 13.12
N THR A 131 12.90 5.90 13.35
CA THR A 131 12.22 4.67 13.76
C THR A 131 11.45 4.80 15.07
N PHE A 132 11.83 5.73 15.96
CA PHE A 132 11.09 6.03 17.18
C PHE A 132 9.64 6.45 16.88
N HIS A 133 9.45 7.33 15.88
CA HIS A 133 8.11 7.80 15.48
C HIS A 133 7.31 6.70 14.80
N VAL A 134 7.96 5.88 13.96
CA VAL A 134 7.32 4.73 13.30
C VAL A 134 6.82 3.71 14.34
N GLN A 135 7.63 3.43 15.36
CA GLN A 135 7.21 2.55 16.46
C GLN A 135 6.07 3.17 17.27
N ALA A 136 6.15 4.47 17.58
CA ALA A 136 5.07 5.17 18.30
C ALA A 136 3.74 5.14 17.52
N TRP A 137 3.76 5.29 16.20
CA TRP A 137 2.58 5.12 15.35
C TRP A 137 2.05 3.68 15.39
N TYR A 138 2.94 2.68 15.41
CA TYR A 138 2.51 1.28 15.50
C TYR A 138 1.91 0.93 16.86
N ASP A 139 2.45 1.49 17.95
CA ASP A 139 2.03 1.20 19.31
C ASP A 139 0.57 1.60 19.60
N GLU A 140 -0.05 2.43 18.76
CA GLU A 140 -1.49 2.69 18.78
C GLU A 140 -2.34 1.42 18.57
N VAL A 141 -1.74 0.33 18.06
CA VAL A 141 -2.38 -1.00 17.99
C VAL A 141 -2.94 -1.47 19.33
N ARG A 142 -2.34 -1.03 20.44
CA ARG A 142 -2.79 -1.35 21.80
C ARG A 142 -4.20 -0.84 22.11
N ASP A 143 -4.61 0.21 21.41
CA ASP A 143 -5.89 0.88 21.55
C ASP A 143 -6.84 0.63 20.38
N TYR A 144 -6.36 -0.03 19.33
CA TYR A 144 -7.13 -0.33 18.13
C TYR A 144 -7.74 -1.72 18.18
N SER A 145 -9.03 -1.83 17.85
CA SER A 145 -9.70 -3.12 17.68
C SER A 145 -10.01 -3.38 16.21
N TYR A 146 -9.47 -4.47 15.65
CA TYR A 146 -9.69 -4.84 14.27
C TYR A 146 -11.16 -5.21 13.99
N PRO A 147 -11.82 -4.63 12.98
CA PRO A 147 -13.17 -4.98 12.59
C PRO A 147 -13.17 -6.25 11.73
N TYR A 148 -13.79 -7.31 12.20
CA TYR A 148 -13.89 -8.54 11.42
C TYR A 148 -14.97 -8.44 10.32
N PRO A 149 -14.87 -9.24 9.24
CA PRO A 149 -15.79 -9.15 8.09
C PRO A 149 -17.28 -9.23 8.46
N GLN A 150 -17.64 -10.04 9.46
CA GLN A 150 -19.02 -10.18 9.93
C GLN A 150 -19.59 -8.91 10.58
N GLU A 151 -18.73 -7.96 10.96
CA GLU A 151 -19.10 -6.68 11.57
C GLU A 151 -19.21 -5.56 10.52
N CYS A 152 -18.78 -5.81 9.30
CA CYS A 152 -18.79 -4.85 8.20
C CYS A 152 -20.10 -4.94 7.41
N ASN A 153 -21.11 -4.14 7.75
CA ASN A 153 -22.38 -4.10 7.03
C ASN A 153 -23.07 -2.72 7.12
N PRO A 154 -23.14 -1.92 6.03
CA PRO A 154 -22.33 -2.02 4.80
C PRO A 154 -20.89 -1.54 5.00
N TYR A 155 -20.60 -0.94 6.16
CA TYR A 155 -19.32 -0.35 6.53
C TYR A 155 -18.75 -1.05 7.76
N CYS A 156 -17.43 -1.17 7.85
CA CYS A 156 -16.72 -1.64 9.03
C CYS A 156 -16.71 -0.57 10.14
N PRO A 157 -16.94 -0.94 11.42
CA PRO A 157 -16.81 -0.01 12.53
C PRO A 157 -15.35 0.37 12.76
N PHE A 158 -15.09 1.65 13.03
CA PHE A 158 -13.80 2.11 13.54
C PHE A 158 -13.82 2.11 15.07
N ARG A 159 -12.93 1.35 15.71
CA ARG A 159 -12.85 1.22 17.17
C ARG A 159 -11.46 1.57 17.66
N CYS A 160 -11.37 2.68 18.38
CA CYS A 160 -10.16 3.19 19.01
C CYS A 160 -10.49 3.61 20.44
N SER A 161 -9.83 3.01 21.44
CA SER A 161 -9.96 3.39 22.85
C SER A 161 -8.99 4.49 23.27
N GLY A 162 -7.95 4.71 22.47
CA GLY A 162 -6.89 5.70 22.69
C GLY A 162 -7.21 7.04 22.04
N PRO A 163 -6.32 8.04 22.21
CA PRO A 163 -6.50 9.36 21.62
C PRO A 163 -6.40 9.33 20.09
N VAL A 164 -5.58 8.44 19.53
CA VAL A 164 -5.35 8.28 18.09
C VAL A 164 -5.05 6.81 17.77
N CYS A 165 -5.64 6.30 16.68
CA CYS A 165 -5.30 4.99 16.09
C CYS A 165 -5.07 5.06 14.57
N THR A 166 -5.17 6.26 14.00
CA THR A 166 -5.11 6.48 12.55
C THR A 166 -3.70 6.35 11.99
N HIS A 167 -2.66 6.56 12.81
CA HIS A 167 -1.28 6.37 12.33
C HIS A 167 -0.97 4.89 12.19
N TYR A 168 -1.38 4.07 13.17
CA TYR A 168 -1.28 2.61 13.10
C TYR A 168 -2.02 2.08 11.87
N THR A 169 -3.31 2.42 11.72
CA THR A 169 -4.12 1.89 10.60
C THR A 169 -3.57 2.29 9.24
N GLN A 170 -2.98 3.48 9.08
CA GLN A 170 -2.28 3.86 7.85
C GLN A 170 -1.00 3.04 7.62
N LEU A 171 -0.19 2.84 8.67
CA LEU A 171 1.05 2.05 8.61
C LEU A 171 0.76 0.61 8.17
N VAL A 172 -0.31 0.00 8.71
CA VAL A 172 -0.73 -1.37 8.39
C VAL A 172 -1.77 -1.46 7.27
N TRP A 173 -1.97 -0.41 6.50
CA TRP A 173 -2.95 -0.45 5.43
C TRP A 173 -2.47 -1.35 4.28
N ALA A 174 -3.16 -2.46 4.03
CA ALA A 174 -2.70 -3.53 3.13
C ALA A 174 -2.31 -3.00 1.75
N THR A 175 -3.11 -2.10 1.17
CA THR A 175 -2.90 -1.60 -0.18
C THR A 175 -1.92 -0.44 -0.26
N SER A 176 -1.47 0.15 0.86
CA SER A 176 -0.44 1.19 0.85
C SER A 176 0.91 0.51 0.61
N SER A 177 1.37 0.49 -0.65
CA SER A 177 2.60 -0.19 -1.08
C SER A 177 3.77 0.76 -1.36
N ARG A 178 3.58 2.08 -1.19
CA ARG A 178 4.62 3.09 -1.36
C ARG A 178 4.66 4.04 -0.17
N ILE A 179 5.87 4.38 0.26
CA ILE A 179 6.12 5.35 1.32
C ILE A 179 7.25 6.30 0.90
N GLY A 180 7.15 7.56 1.29
CA GLY A 180 8.27 8.48 1.25
C GLY A 180 8.18 9.47 2.40
N CYS A 181 9.30 9.66 3.11
CA CYS A 181 9.35 10.50 4.29
C CYS A 181 10.45 11.54 4.22
N ALA A 182 10.28 12.61 4.99
CA ALA A 182 11.26 13.65 5.16
C ALA A 182 11.32 14.12 6.62
N ILE A 183 12.50 14.58 7.01
CA ILE A 183 12.76 15.13 8.34
C ILE A 183 13.22 16.57 8.20
N ASN A 184 12.66 17.46 9.01
CA ASN A 184 13.11 18.83 9.09
C ASN A 184 13.35 19.27 10.54
N LEU A 185 14.37 20.12 10.75
CA LEU A 185 14.64 20.76 12.03
C LEU A 185 13.92 22.11 12.07
N CYS A 186 12.93 22.22 12.94
CA CYS A 186 12.13 23.41 13.14
C CYS A 186 12.58 24.15 14.39
N TYR A 187 13.18 25.34 14.21
CA TYR A 187 13.72 26.13 15.33
C TYR A 187 12.66 26.53 16.35
N ASN A 188 11.46 26.91 15.87
CA ASN A 188 10.30 27.20 16.70
C ASN A 188 9.07 26.58 16.02
N MET A 189 8.55 25.49 16.57
CA MET A 189 7.37 24.81 16.04
C MET A 189 6.25 24.84 17.08
N ASN A 190 5.07 25.32 16.70
CA ASN A 190 3.91 25.30 17.59
C ASN A 190 3.23 23.91 17.49
N VAL A 191 3.33 23.13 18.55
CA VAL A 191 2.71 21.80 18.67
C VAL A 191 1.66 21.89 19.77
N TRP A 192 0.38 21.83 19.38
CA TRP A 192 -0.77 21.91 20.29
C TRP A 192 -0.75 23.11 21.26
N GLY A 193 -0.35 24.29 20.76
CA GLY A 193 -0.32 25.53 21.55
C GLY A 193 0.97 25.74 22.34
N GLN A 194 1.95 24.85 22.23
CA GLN A 194 3.25 24.97 22.87
C GLN A 194 4.36 25.14 21.82
N ILE A 195 5.26 26.09 22.03
CA ILE A 195 6.42 26.28 21.17
C ILE A 195 7.50 25.29 21.58
N TRP A 196 7.83 24.37 20.67
CA TRP A 196 8.93 23.42 20.82
C TRP A 196 10.17 23.99 20.13
N PRO A 197 11.23 24.33 20.90
CA PRO A 197 12.49 24.78 20.31
C PRO A 197 13.26 23.62 19.70
N LYS A 198 13.84 23.84 18.51
CA LYS A 198 14.63 22.82 17.79
C LYS A 198 13.89 21.48 17.66
N ALA A 199 12.61 21.54 17.30
CA ALA A 199 11.78 20.35 17.09
C ALA A 199 12.22 19.61 15.82
N ILE A 200 12.34 18.29 15.92
CA ILE A 200 12.52 17.40 14.78
C ILE A 200 11.14 16.99 14.28
N TYR A 201 10.81 17.36 13.06
CA TYR A 201 9.52 17.08 12.41
C TYR A 201 9.69 16.04 11.31
N LEU A 202 9.05 14.88 11.48
CA LEU A 202 8.96 13.80 10.51
C LEU A 202 7.60 13.83 9.82
N VAL A 203 7.62 13.84 8.50
CA VAL A 203 6.44 13.68 7.64
C VAL A 203 6.63 12.42 6.82
N CYS A 204 5.69 11.48 6.86
CA CYS A 204 5.67 10.30 6.00
C CYS A 204 4.40 10.28 5.16
N ASN A 205 4.56 10.25 3.84
CA ASN A 205 3.47 10.17 2.88
C ASN A 205 3.32 8.73 2.37
N TYR A 206 2.08 8.27 2.22
CA TYR A 206 1.74 6.91 1.80
C TYR A 206 0.92 6.92 0.52
N SER A 207 1.20 5.99 -0.38
CA SER A 207 0.41 5.77 -1.58
C SER A 207 0.23 4.28 -1.87
N PRO A 208 -0.97 3.85 -2.30
CA PRO A 208 -2.25 4.51 -2.13
C PRO A 208 -2.56 4.96 -0.71
N LYS A 209 -3.38 6.01 -0.56
CA LYS A 209 -3.94 6.45 0.73
C LYS A 209 -4.69 5.30 1.43
N GLY A 210 -4.46 5.16 2.74
CA GLY A 210 -5.21 4.28 3.62
C GLY A 210 -6.34 5.00 4.39
N ASN A 211 -6.74 4.44 5.53
CA ASN A 211 -7.76 5.01 6.43
C ASN A 211 -9.07 5.37 5.74
N TRP A 212 -9.51 4.50 4.84
CA TRP A 212 -10.81 4.61 4.19
C TRP A 212 -11.92 4.41 5.22
N TRP A 213 -12.80 5.41 5.34
CA TRP A 213 -13.92 5.34 6.25
C TRP A 213 -14.80 4.15 5.92
N GLY A 214 -15.13 3.33 6.93
CA GLY A 214 -15.94 2.14 6.74
C GLY A 214 -15.20 0.93 6.19
N HIS A 215 -13.87 0.93 6.13
CA HIS A 215 -13.07 -0.20 5.67
C HIS A 215 -12.04 -0.65 6.72
N SER A 216 -11.80 -1.96 6.78
CA SER A 216 -10.72 -2.54 7.56
C SER A 216 -9.35 -2.26 6.90
N PRO A 217 -8.25 -2.10 7.68
CA PRO A 217 -6.93 -1.77 7.13
C PRO A 217 -6.36 -2.86 6.21
N TYR A 218 -6.71 -4.11 6.45
CA TYR A 218 -6.30 -5.27 5.66
C TYR A 218 -7.36 -6.36 5.74
N LYS A 219 -7.27 -7.40 4.91
CA LYS A 219 -8.15 -8.57 4.97
C LYS A 219 -7.63 -9.59 5.96
N HIS A 220 -8.45 -9.96 6.94
CA HIS A 220 -8.15 -11.08 7.82
C HIS A 220 -8.02 -12.39 7.03
N GLY A 221 -6.95 -13.15 7.29
CA GLY A 221 -6.79 -14.50 6.75
C GLY A 221 -5.35 -14.98 6.78
N LYS A 222 -5.10 -16.16 6.19
CA LYS A 222 -3.76 -16.73 6.09
C LYS A 222 -2.85 -15.78 5.30
N PRO A 223 -1.62 -15.48 5.78
CA PRO A 223 -0.69 -14.63 5.07
C PRO A 223 -0.55 -15.01 3.60
N CYS A 224 -0.55 -13.98 2.76
CA CYS A 224 -0.44 -14.07 1.30
C CYS A 224 -1.55 -14.84 0.57
N SER A 225 -2.62 -15.30 1.24
CA SER A 225 -3.68 -16.08 0.59
C SER A 225 -4.61 -15.24 -0.30
N ALA A 226 -4.51 -13.91 -0.24
CA ALA A 226 -5.32 -12.97 -1.01
C ALA A 226 -4.48 -11.83 -1.59
N CYS A 227 -3.20 -12.09 -1.89
CA CYS A 227 -2.35 -11.16 -2.62
C CYS A 227 -2.96 -10.80 -3.98
N PRO A 228 -2.85 -9.54 -4.43
CA PRO A 228 -3.30 -9.17 -5.78
C PRO A 228 -2.58 -10.01 -6.85
N PRO A 229 -3.25 -10.40 -7.95
CA PRO A 229 -2.63 -11.20 -9.01
C PRO A 229 -1.35 -10.58 -9.60
N SER A 230 -1.22 -9.25 -9.56
CA SER A 230 -0.05 -8.50 -10.01
C SER A 230 1.25 -8.86 -9.29
N TYR A 231 1.18 -9.51 -8.13
CA TYR A 231 2.33 -9.98 -7.36
C TYR A 231 2.87 -11.33 -7.83
N GLY A 232 2.17 -12.06 -8.70
CA GLY A 232 2.63 -13.35 -9.22
C GLY A 232 2.71 -14.46 -8.17
N GLY A 233 2.12 -14.27 -6.98
CA GLY A 233 2.09 -15.27 -5.91
C GLY A 233 3.29 -15.25 -4.96
N GLY A 234 4.21 -14.29 -5.08
CA GLY A 234 5.35 -14.17 -4.17
C GLY A 234 4.93 -13.84 -2.74
N CYS A 235 5.50 -14.57 -1.78
CA CYS A 235 5.25 -14.38 -0.36
C CYS A 235 6.56 -14.48 0.43
N ARG A 236 6.87 -13.46 1.22
CA ARG A 236 8.02 -13.45 2.12
C ARG A 236 7.64 -12.64 3.35
N ASP A 237 8.02 -13.11 4.54
CA ASP A 237 7.74 -12.44 5.82
C ASP A 237 6.27 -11.99 5.98
N ASN A 238 5.32 -12.82 5.51
CA ASN A 238 3.87 -12.56 5.51
C ASN A 238 3.40 -11.38 4.62
N LEU A 239 4.25 -10.89 3.72
CA LEU A 239 3.94 -9.82 2.77
C LEU A 239 3.87 -10.35 1.34
N CYS A 240 3.04 -9.74 0.51
CA CYS A 240 2.98 -9.97 -0.92
C CYS A 240 4.21 -9.35 -1.58
N TYR A 241 4.98 -10.15 -2.32
CA TYR A 241 6.16 -9.72 -3.08
C TYR A 241 5.99 -10.01 -4.55
N LYS A 242 6.47 -9.10 -5.40
CA LYS A 242 6.56 -9.37 -6.83
C LYS A 242 7.68 -10.36 -7.07
N GLU A 243 7.39 -11.44 -7.79
CA GLU A 243 8.46 -12.24 -8.39
C GLU A 243 9.22 -11.36 -9.39
N THR A 244 10.49 -11.08 -9.09
CA THR A 244 11.41 -10.55 -10.09
C THR A 244 11.92 -11.74 -10.89
N GLY A 245 11.81 -11.69 -12.22
CA GLY A 245 12.04 -12.81 -13.14
C GLY A 245 13.49 -13.30 -13.23
N THR A 246 14.13 -13.65 -12.12
CA THR A 246 15.40 -14.41 -12.09
C THR A 246 15.18 -15.61 -11.19
N GLY A 247 14.65 -16.68 -11.78
CA GLY A 247 14.34 -17.91 -11.08
C GLY A 247 12.97 -18.48 -11.39
N ALA A 248 12.48 -18.35 -12.64
CA ALA A 248 11.50 -19.29 -13.15
C ALA A 248 12.16 -20.68 -13.09
N ARG A 249 11.92 -21.39 -11.99
CA ARG A 249 12.15 -22.83 -11.95
C ARG A 249 11.05 -23.38 -12.85
N PRO A 250 11.38 -23.98 -14.00
CA PRO A 250 10.34 -24.50 -14.87
C PRO A 250 9.50 -25.50 -14.07
N SER A 251 8.19 -25.34 -14.17
CA SER A 251 7.22 -26.34 -13.73
C SER A 251 7.67 -27.70 -14.28
N PRO A 252 7.68 -28.78 -13.49
CA PRO A 252 8.14 -30.08 -13.95
C PRO A 252 7.04 -30.69 -14.83
N ASN A 253 6.91 -30.17 -16.06
CA ASN A 253 6.05 -30.79 -17.06
C ASN A 253 6.42 -30.47 -18.52
N GLU A 254 7.68 -30.15 -18.78
CA GLU A 254 8.25 -30.34 -20.12
C GLU A 254 8.99 -31.68 -20.11
N ARG A 255 8.26 -32.76 -20.44
CA ARG A 255 8.91 -34.01 -20.81
C ARG A 255 9.47 -33.82 -22.21
N GLU A 256 10.79 -33.81 -22.28
CA GLU A 256 11.56 -33.97 -23.51
C GLU A 256 11.03 -35.14 -24.32
N GLU A 257 10.68 -34.83 -25.56
CA GLU A 257 10.24 -35.74 -26.60
C GLU A 257 11.43 -36.66 -26.95
N SER A 258 11.37 -37.91 -26.47
CA SER A 258 12.28 -38.96 -26.90
C SER A 258 11.53 -39.89 -27.84
N ASN A 259 12.03 -39.96 -29.08
CA ASN A 259 11.56 -40.81 -30.15
C ASN A 259 11.60 -42.29 -29.76
N TYR A 260 10.43 -42.91 -29.64
CA TYR A 260 10.29 -44.36 -29.81
C TYR A 260 8.94 -44.65 -30.47
N VAL A 261 9.00 -45.36 -31.60
CA VAL A 261 7.86 -45.77 -32.41
C VAL A 261 7.38 -47.13 -31.91
N GLU A 262 6.09 -47.25 -31.58
CA GLU A 262 5.44 -48.55 -31.37
C GLU A 262 4.11 -48.62 -32.16
N PRO A 263 3.73 -49.78 -32.73
CA PRO A 263 2.79 -49.86 -33.85
C PRO A 263 1.30 -49.72 -33.51
N GLU A 264 0.53 -49.21 -34.48
CA GLU A 264 -0.94 -49.07 -34.46
C GLU A 264 -1.72 -50.41 -34.46
N VAL A 265 -2.85 -50.43 -33.77
CA VAL A 265 -4.07 -51.24 -34.08
C VAL A 265 -5.33 -50.48 -33.58
N PRO A 266 -6.57 -50.75 -34.07
CA PRO A 266 -7.35 -49.75 -34.81
C PRO A 266 -8.62 -49.23 -34.09
N ARG A 267 -9.12 -48.12 -34.65
CA ARG A 267 -10.34 -47.35 -34.34
C ARG A 267 -11.60 -48.16 -34.02
N THR A 268 -12.38 -47.63 -33.07
CA THR A 268 -13.86 -47.65 -33.11
C THR A 268 -14.44 -46.31 -32.69
N GLN A 269 -15.37 -45.80 -33.50
CA GLN A 269 -16.07 -44.52 -33.40
C GLN A 269 -17.29 -44.60 -32.46
N GLY A 270 -17.65 -43.49 -31.81
CA GLY A 270 -18.95 -43.30 -31.17
C GLY A 270 -19.07 -41.95 -30.45
N PRO A 271 -20.26 -41.32 -30.37
CA PRO A 271 -20.41 -39.90 -30.76
C PRO A 271 -20.73 -38.92 -29.61
N TRP A 272 -20.41 -37.64 -29.87
CA TRP A 272 -20.84 -36.45 -29.11
C TRP A 272 -22.36 -36.23 -29.16
N PRO A 273 -22.90 -35.50 -28.18
CA PRO A 273 -23.81 -34.41 -28.57
C PRO A 273 -23.54 -33.04 -27.91
N ARG A 274 -23.91 -32.06 -28.73
CA ARG A 274 -23.99 -30.61 -28.63
C ARG A 274 -24.61 -30.00 -27.36
N ALA A 275 -24.00 -28.88 -26.96
CA ALA A 275 -24.55 -27.51 -26.82
C ALA A 275 -26.03 -27.32 -26.44
N TYR A 276 -26.24 -26.52 -25.39
CA TYR A 276 -27.42 -25.66 -25.22
C TYR A 276 -27.02 -24.30 -24.64
N SER A 277 -27.25 -23.24 -25.41
CA SER A 277 -27.57 -21.90 -24.91
C SER A 277 -29.08 -21.72 -24.90
N PRO A 278 -29.62 -20.86 -24.03
CA PRO A 278 -30.76 -20.04 -24.42
C PRO A 278 -30.51 -18.54 -24.18
N THR A 279 -30.86 -17.78 -25.22
CA THR A 279 -30.95 -16.31 -25.28
C THR A 279 -32.23 -15.76 -24.64
N ALA A 280 -32.13 -14.49 -24.24
CA ALA A 280 -33.13 -13.41 -24.27
C ALA A 280 -33.80 -12.95 -22.96
N SER A 281 -33.40 -11.73 -22.58
CA SER A 281 -34.08 -10.63 -21.85
C SER A 281 -35.44 -10.25 -22.49
N PRO A 282 -36.30 -9.32 -21.97
CA PRO A 282 -35.94 -8.04 -21.30
C PRO A 282 -36.88 -7.49 -20.20
N SER A 283 -36.39 -6.57 -19.36
CA SER A 283 -36.98 -5.23 -19.18
C SER A 283 -36.21 -4.41 -18.14
N GLU A 284 -36.03 -3.14 -18.46
CA GLU A 284 -35.23 -2.13 -17.78
C GLU A 284 -35.70 -1.83 -16.35
N ASN A 285 -34.74 -1.56 -15.47
CA ASN A 285 -34.87 -0.40 -14.60
C ASN A 285 -33.50 0.22 -14.35
N LEU A 286 -33.45 1.50 -14.73
CA LEU A 286 -32.33 2.41 -14.57
C LEU A 286 -32.13 2.69 -13.08
N ASP A 287 -31.01 2.23 -12.52
CA ASP A 287 -30.33 3.02 -11.49
C ASP A 287 -28.83 2.73 -11.52
N ARG A 288 -28.05 3.81 -11.42
CA ARG A 288 -26.59 3.84 -11.44
C ARG A 288 -26.02 3.10 -10.24
N ASN A 289 -25.79 1.80 -10.40
CA ASN A 289 -24.91 1.06 -9.51
C ASN A 289 -23.46 1.37 -9.88
N ASP A 290 -22.85 2.33 -9.17
CA ASP A 290 -21.39 2.39 -9.04
C ASP A 290 -20.97 1.16 -8.24
N VAL A 291 -20.72 0.06 -8.95
CA VAL A 291 -20.30 -1.21 -8.35
C VAL A 291 -18.92 -0.98 -7.77
N THR A 292 -18.87 -0.67 -6.48
CA THR A 292 -17.62 -0.64 -5.73
C THR A 292 -17.30 -2.09 -5.42
N SER A 293 -16.19 -2.63 -5.94
CA SER A 293 -15.77 -3.98 -5.61
C SER A 293 -15.36 -4.00 -4.13
N THR A 294 -16.23 -4.53 -3.28
CA THR A 294 -15.95 -4.78 -1.84
C THR A 294 -14.83 -5.80 -1.64
N GLN A 295 -14.41 -6.50 -2.70
CA GLN A 295 -13.36 -7.50 -2.65
C GLN A 295 -11.95 -6.93 -2.66
N GLN A 296 -11.71 -5.69 -3.06
CA GLN A 296 -10.41 -5.00 -2.93
C GLN A 296 -10.72 -3.53 -3.18
N MET A 297 -10.47 -2.64 -2.21
CA MET A 297 -10.82 -1.20 -2.16
C MET A 297 -10.42 -0.42 -3.42
N SER A 298 -11.13 -0.68 -4.50
CA SER A 298 -10.84 -0.28 -5.87
C SER A 298 -12.16 0.01 -6.55
N GLN A 299 -12.15 1.01 -7.43
CA GLN A 299 -13.32 1.31 -8.24
C GLN A 299 -13.24 0.52 -9.54
N LEU A 300 -14.30 -0.22 -9.85
CA LEU A 300 -14.50 -0.79 -11.18
C LEU A 300 -14.72 0.35 -12.18
N VAL A 301 -13.95 0.34 -13.26
CA VAL A 301 -14.02 1.38 -14.29
C VAL A 301 -14.11 0.75 -15.67
N THR A 302 -14.59 1.51 -16.64
CA THR A 302 -14.60 1.09 -18.05
C THR A 302 -13.38 1.63 -18.78
N CYS A 303 -13.06 1.07 -19.95
CA CYS A 303 -11.96 1.55 -20.78
C CYS A 303 -12.07 3.03 -21.18
N ASP A 304 -13.26 3.63 -21.16
CA ASP A 304 -13.46 5.05 -21.51
C ASP A 304 -13.59 5.96 -20.28
N THR A 305 -13.54 5.39 -19.07
CA THR A 305 -13.61 6.16 -17.83
C THR A 305 -12.41 7.08 -17.71
N LYS A 306 -12.67 8.39 -17.55
CA LYS A 306 -11.65 9.41 -17.36
C LYS A 306 -11.41 9.66 -15.89
N LEU A 307 -10.18 10.03 -15.53
CA LEU A 307 -9.88 10.33 -14.14
C LEU A 307 -10.73 11.48 -13.60
N ARG A 308 -11.00 12.52 -14.41
CA ARG A 308 -11.85 13.65 -14.02
C ARG A 308 -13.29 13.24 -13.67
N ASP A 309 -13.79 12.17 -14.28
CA ASP A 309 -15.20 11.76 -14.14
C ASP A 309 -15.41 10.89 -12.89
N LYS A 310 -14.33 10.37 -12.31
CA LYS A 310 -14.27 9.77 -10.99
C LYS A 310 -13.66 10.78 -9.99
N CYS A 311 -13.94 10.62 -8.70
CA CYS A 311 -13.48 11.53 -7.62
C CYS A 311 -14.26 12.85 -7.42
N LYS A 312 -15.59 12.79 -7.29
CA LYS A 312 -16.42 13.89 -6.75
C LYS A 312 -16.67 13.74 -5.24
N GLY A 313 -15.60 13.64 -4.45
CA GLY A 313 -15.70 13.63 -2.97
C GLY A 313 -15.09 12.42 -2.26
N THR A 314 -14.67 11.37 -2.98
CA THR A 314 -13.84 10.28 -2.46
C THR A 314 -12.62 10.11 -3.34
N THR A 315 -11.48 9.80 -2.73
CA THR A 315 -10.16 9.83 -3.37
C THR A 315 -9.64 8.45 -3.74
N CYS A 316 -10.45 7.69 -4.46
CA CYS A 316 -10.06 6.33 -4.78
C CYS A 316 -8.88 6.36 -5.75
N ASN A 317 -7.70 6.09 -5.22
CA ASN A 317 -6.48 6.05 -6.02
C ASN A 317 -6.30 4.68 -6.69
N ARG A 318 -7.11 3.66 -6.38
CA ARG A 318 -7.02 2.32 -6.97
C ARG A 318 -8.24 2.01 -7.85
N TYR A 319 -7.97 1.51 -9.05
CA TYR A 319 -8.98 1.19 -10.05
C TYR A 319 -8.77 -0.21 -10.61
N GLU A 320 -9.86 -0.89 -10.96
CA GLU A 320 -9.85 -2.17 -11.66
C GLU A 320 -10.24 -1.94 -13.12
N CYS A 321 -9.30 -2.17 -14.02
CA CYS A 321 -9.47 -2.00 -15.45
C CYS A 321 -9.80 -3.33 -16.14
N PRO A 322 -10.82 -3.38 -17.01
CA PRO A 322 -11.10 -4.55 -17.81
C PRO A 322 -10.03 -4.75 -18.88
N ALA A 323 -9.98 -5.96 -19.44
CA ALA A 323 -9.23 -6.25 -20.65
C ALA A 323 -9.83 -5.54 -21.88
N GLY A 324 -9.03 -5.39 -22.94
CA GLY A 324 -9.46 -4.93 -24.26
C GLY A 324 -9.51 -3.42 -24.46
N CYS A 325 -8.82 -2.63 -23.65
CA CYS A 325 -8.88 -1.16 -23.74
C CYS A 325 -8.08 -0.51 -24.89
N LEU A 326 -7.25 -1.26 -25.61
CA LEU A 326 -6.38 -0.76 -26.68
C LEU A 326 -7.14 0.07 -27.73
N TYR A 327 -8.29 -0.45 -28.17
CA TYR A 327 -9.12 0.14 -29.24
C TYR A 327 -10.29 0.98 -28.73
N SER A 328 -10.35 1.27 -27.43
CA SER A 328 -11.44 2.09 -26.87
C SER A 328 -11.33 3.56 -27.30
N THR A 329 -12.44 4.28 -27.22
CA THR A 329 -12.54 5.67 -27.74
C THR A 329 -11.96 6.72 -26.79
N GLY A 330 -11.77 6.39 -25.51
CA GLY A 330 -11.27 7.30 -24.49
C GLY A 330 -9.90 7.86 -24.84
N LYS A 331 -9.66 9.16 -24.71
CA LYS A 331 -8.38 9.76 -25.13
C LYS A 331 -7.24 9.38 -24.19
N VAL A 332 -6.00 9.44 -24.67
CA VAL A 332 -4.79 9.44 -23.83
C VAL A 332 -4.00 10.68 -24.17
N ILE A 333 -3.83 11.61 -23.22
CA ILE A 333 -3.16 12.89 -23.43
C ILE A 333 -1.92 12.93 -22.53
N GLY A 334 -0.74 12.93 -23.13
CA GLY A 334 0.54 12.90 -22.43
C GLY A 334 1.20 11.53 -22.34
N SER A 335 2.39 11.52 -21.75
CA SER A 335 3.26 10.34 -21.61
C SER A 335 4.00 10.46 -20.28
N ALA A 336 4.06 9.37 -19.50
CA ALA A 336 4.49 9.32 -18.08
C ALA A 336 3.63 10.15 -17.11
N TYR A 337 3.16 11.32 -17.54
CA TYR A 337 2.17 12.16 -16.89
C TYR A 337 1.00 12.33 -17.87
N TYR A 338 -0.21 12.01 -17.40
CA TYR A 338 -1.42 12.04 -18.20
C TYR A 338 -2.36 13.15 -17.71
N GLU A 339 -2.97 13.88 -18.62
CA GLU A 339 -3.97 14.89 -18.26
C GLU A 339 -5.27 14.21 -17.78
N MET A 340 -5.98 14.77 -16.80
CA MET A 340 -7.14 14.13 -16.16
C MET A 340 -8.31 13.74 -17.09
N LYS A 341 -8.41 14.30 -18.29
CA LYS A 341 -9.41 13.91 -19.31
C LYS A 341 -9.00 12.66 -20.08
N SER A 342 -7.81 12.11 -19.80
CA SER A 342 -7.37 10.82 -20.33
C SER A 342 -8.16 9.67 -19.69
N SER A 343 -8.42 8.63 -20.47
CA SER A 343 -8.90 7.35 -19.96
C SER A 343 -7.87 6.76 -19.02
N ILE A 344 -8.33 6.31 -17.84
CA ILE A 344 -7.45 5.75 -16.82
C ILE A 344 -6.82 4.44 -17.33
N CYS A 345 -7.65 3.52 -17.84
CA CYS A 345 -7.21 2.21 -18.29
C CYS A 345 -6.37 2.28 -19.56
N ARG A 346 -6.71 3.14 -20.52
CA ARG A 346 -5.88 3.33 -21.71
C ARG A 346 -4.55 4.00 -21.37
N ALA A 347 -4.54 4.97 -20.48
CA ALA A 347 -3.28 5.58 -20.02
C ALA A 347 -2.40 4.54 -19.30
N ALA A 348 -3.00 3.61 -18.57
CA ALA A 348 -2.28 2.52 -17.93
C ALA A 348 -1.72 1.51 -18.94
N VAL A 349 -2.48 1.09 -19.95
CA VAL A 349 -1.96 0.27 -21.06
C VAL A 349 -0.83 1.01 -21.79
N HIS A 350 -1.03 2.28 -22.14
CA HIS A 350 -0.01 3.11 -22.78
C HIS A 350 1.26 3.18 -21.94
N ALA A 351 1.15 3.38 -20.62
CA ALA A 351 2.29 3.39 -19.69
C ALA A 351 2.99 2.03 -19.53
N GLY A 352 2.42 0.93 -20.05
CA GLY A 352 2.90 -0.44 -19.79
C GLY A 352 2.63 -0.91 -18.37
N VAL A 353 1.68 -0.27 -17.69
CA VAL A 353 1.32 -0.55 -16.29
C VAL A 353 0.46 -1.81 -16.19
N ILE A 354 -0.43 -2.04 -17.15
CA ILE A 354 -1.23 -3.25 -17.31
C ILE A 354 -1.16 -3.74 -18.74
N GLN A 355 -1.36 -5.03 -18.95
CA GLN A 355 -1.45 -5.60 -20.30
C GLN A 355 -2.88 -5.45 -20.83
N ASN A 356 -3.02 -5.28 -22.14
CA ASN A 356 -4.32 -5.06 -22.75
C ASN A 356 -5.23 -6.29 -22.70
N ASP A 357 -4.65 -7.47 -22.88
CA ASP A 357 -5.35 -8.77 -22.90
C ASP A 357 -5.85 -9.20 -21.51
N SER A 358 -5.13 -8.86 -20.44
CA SER A 358 -5.52 -9.19 -19.07
C SER A 358 -6.31 -8.09 -18.36
N GLY A 359 -6.12 -6.83 -18.74
CA GLY A 359 -6.51 -5.71 -17.88
C GLY A 359 -5.77 -5.75 -16.55
N GLY A 360 -6.41 -5.29 -15.48
CA GLY A 360 -5.91 -5.46 -14.12
C GLY A 360 -6.06 -4.22 -13.24
N TYR A 361 -5.49 -4.30 -12.05
CA TYR A 361 -5.55 -3.23 -11.08
C TYR A 361 -4.47 -2.17 -11.32
N ILE A 362 -4.86 -0.90 -11.19
CA ILE A 362 -3.97 0.24 -11.35
C ILE A 362 -4.11 1.21 -10.19
N ASP A 363 -2.97 1.75 -9.76
CA ASP A 363 -2.92 2.86 -8.83
C ASP A 363 -2.70 4.16 -9.61
N VAL A 364 -3.42 5.20 -9.24
CA VAL A 364 -3.40 6.50 -9.88
C VAL A 364 -3.05 7.52 -8.84
N MET A 365 -1.95 8.24 -9.08
CA MET A 365 -1.55 9.37 -8.25
C MET A 365 -1.83 10.66 -9.02
N PRO A 366 -2.78 11.48 -8.54
CA PRO A 366 -2.95 12.83 -9.04
C PRO A 366 -1.72 13.68 -8.70
N VAL A 367 -1.25 14.43 -9.68
CA VAL A 367 -0.11 15.33 -9.56
C VAL A 367 -0.48 16.71 -10.09
N ASP A 368 0.35 17.70 -9.80
CA ASP A 368 0.14 19.03 -10.34
C ASP A 368 0.17 19.04 -11.88
N ARG A 369 -0.57 20.00 -12.43
CA ARG A 369 -0.65 20.18 -13.88
C ARG A 369 0.73 20.36 -14.49
N ARG A 370 0.94 19.72 -15.65
CA ARG A 370 2.11 20.00 -16.48
C ARG A 370 1.80 21.16 -17.44
N ARG A 371 2.77 22.05 -17.66
CA ARG A 371 2.66 23.11 -18.68
C ARG A 371 2.54 22.54 -20.10
N GLN A 372 3.13 21.36 -20.30
CA GLN A 372 3.14 20.65 -21.56
C GLN A 372 3.05 19.13 -21.31
N TYR A 373 2.27 18.46 -22.14
CA TYR A 373 2.16 17.01 -22.22
C TYR A 373 2.70 16.55 -23.57
N PHE A 374 3.65 15.61 -23.55
CA PHE A 374 4.28 15.09 -24.75
C PHE A 374 3.50 13.88 -25.30
N ALA A 375 3.25 13.89 -26.61
CA ALA A 375 2.73 12.74 -27.34
C ALA A 375 3.82 11.66 -27.48
N SER A 376 3.43 10.39 -27.38
CA SER A 376 4.27 9.26 -27.74
C SER A 376 3.42 8.09 -28.22
N TYR A 377 4.07 7.08 -28.82
CA TYR A 377 3.43 5.82 -29.16
C TYR A 377 4.05 4.73 -28.29
N GLN A 378 3.25 4.15 -27.38
CA GLN A 378 3.70 3.15 -26.43
C GLN A 378 2.62 2.08 -26.27
N ASN A 379 3.05 0.80 -26.22
CA ASN A 379 2.17 -0.35 -25.97
C ASN A 379 0.90 -0.37 -26.85
N GLY A 380 1.06 0.01 -28.13
CA GLY A 380 -0.02 0.02 -29.12
C GLY A 380 -0.93 1.26 -29.09
N ILE A 381 -0.74 2.21 -28.16
CA ILE A 381 -1.55 3.41 -28.02
C ILE A 381 -0.75 4.64 -28.43
N PHE A 382 -1.35 5.53 -29.24
CA PHE A 382 -0.81 6.86 -29.53
C PHE A 382 -1.43 7.88 -28.57
N SER A 383 -0.60 8.61 -27.83
CA SER A 383 -1.05 9.70 -26.96
C SER A 383 -1.03 11.06 -27.66
N GLU A 384 -1.96 11.93 -27.28
CA GLU A 384 -2.09 13.29 -27.81
C GLU A 384 -1.15 14.25 -27.06
N ARG A 385 -0.61 15.24 -27.78
CA ARG A 385 0.15 16.36 -27.22
C ARG A 385 -0.83 17.44 -26.75
N LEU A 386 -0.52 18.09 -25.62
CA LEU A 386 -1.27 19.26 -25.16
C LEU A 386 -0.30 20.31 -24.59
N GLN A 387 -0.44 21.56 -25.04
CA GLN A 387 0.32 22.71 -24.54
C GLN A 387 -0.63 23.69 -23.86
N ASN A 388 -0.18 24.32 -22.77
CA ASN A 388 -0.94 25.32 -22.02
C ASN A 388 -2.38 24.87 -21.70
N PRO A 389 -2.56 23.73 -21.02
CA PRO A 389 -3.88 23.19 -20.73
C PRO A 389 -4.74 24.18 -19.93
N PRO A 390 -6.06 24.28 -20.19
CA PRO A 390 -6.97 25.28 -19.61
C PRO A 390 -7.32 25.04 -18.12
N GLY A 391 -6.37 24.60 -17.30
CA GLY A 391 -6.58 24.18 -15.89
C GLY A 391 -6.85 22.68 -15.74
N GLY A 392 -6.94 22.20 -14.49
CA GLY A 392 -7.02 20.78 -14.12
C GLY A 392 -5.72 20.25 -13.49
N LYS A 393 -5.74 19.05 -12.88
CA LYS A 393 -4.55 18.31 -12.43
C LYS A 393 -4.05 17.38 -13.54
N ALA A 394 -2.94 16.71 -13.30
CA ALA A 394 -2.51 15.55 -14.08
C ALA A 394 -2.55 14.30 -13.20
N PHE A 395 -2.21 13.16 -13.76
CA PHE A 395 -2.00 11.95 -12.98
C PHE A 395 -0.88 11.10 -13.55
N ARG A 396 -0.38 10.21 -12.71
CA ARG A 396 0.49 9.11 -13.09
C ARG A 396 -0.25 7.81 -12.81
N ALA A 397 -0.26 6.90 -13.78
CA ALA A 397 -0.69 5.54 -13.57
C ALA A 397 0.51 4.71 -13.13
N PHE A 398 0.30 3.88 -12.13
CA PHE A 398 1.23 2.89 -11.62
C PHE A 398 0.53 1.56 -11.69
N ALA A 399 1.32 0.51 -11.96
CA ALA A 399 0.84 -0.82 -11.63
C ALA A 399 0.45 -0.79 -10.15
N VAL A 400 -0.68 -1.39 -9.82
CA VAL A 400 -0.83 -1.96 -8.48
C VAL A 400 0.33 -2.91 -8.39
N VAL A 401 1.37 -2.40 -7.74
CA VAL A 401 2.54 -3.20 -7.46
C VAL A 401 2.01 -4.30 -6.58
#